data_AF-A0AAD8MAA4-F1
#
_entry.id   AF-A0AAD8MAA4-F1
#
_cell.length_a   1.000
_cell.length_b   1.000
_cell.length_c   1.000
_cell.angle_alpha   90.00
_cell.angle_beta   90.00
_cell.angle_gamma   90.00
#
_symmetry.space_group_name_H-M   'P 1'
#
loop_
_entity.id
_entity.type
_entity.pdbx_description
1 polymer ?
#
loop_
_entity_poly.entity_id
_entity_poly.type
_entity_poly.pdbx_seq_one_letter_code
_entity_poly.pdbx_strand_id
1 'polypeptide(L)'
;MNSKRWKQLVQSRGRAFIFSTSTHVPIAAAASAAVFVERREKWRRTALWNRVRDFHALTGIPITSPIISLIVGSEEKALKASRHLLKSGFHITAIRPPTVPPNSCRNIVYCVS
;
A
#
# COMPACT_ATOMS: atom_id res chain seq x y z
N MET A 1 -18.02 7.87 -24.27
CA MET A 1 -18.29 6.44 -23.96
C MET A 1 -18.76 6.34 -22.51
N ASN A 2 -19.96 5.80 -22.23
CA ASN A 2 -20.63 5.92 -20.92
C ASN A 2 -20.18 4.84 -19.92
N SER A 3 -19.93 5.22 -18.66
CA SER A 3 -19.49 4.31 -17.58
C SER A 3 -20.46 3.16 -17.32
N LYS A 4 -21.76 3.35 -17.59
CA LYS A 4 -22.79 2.31 -17.45
C LYS A 4 -22.55 1.10 -18.36
N ARG A 5 -22.10 1.32 -19.61
CA ARG A 5 -21.83 0.25 -20.57
C ARG A 5 -20.68 -0.64 -20.11
N TRP A 6 -19.63 -0.05 -19.53
CA TRP A 6 -18.50 -0.80 -18.98
C TRP A 6 -18.88 -1.63 -17.75
N LYS A 7 -19.68 -1.07 -16.83
CA LYS A 7 -20.20 -1.83 -15.68
C LYS A 7 -21.00 -3.06 -16.12
N GLN A 8 -21.91 -2.88 -17.08
CA GLN A 8 -22.73 -3.96 -17.59
C GLN A 8 -21.89 -5.04 -18.30
N LEU A 9 -20.84 -4.65 -19.02
CA LEU A 9 -19.91 -5.59 -19.65
C LEU A 9 -19.20 -6.46 -18.60
N VAL A 10 -18.69 -5.86 -17.52
CA VAL A 10 -18.03 -6.61 -16.43
C VAL A 10 -19.02 -7.54 -15.73
N GLN A 11 -20.23 -7.07 -15.45
CA GLN A 11 -21.27 -7.87 -14.79
C GLN A 11 -21.74 -9.07 -15.63
N SER A 12 -21.84 -8.90 -16.96
CA SER A 12 -22.37 -9.92 -17.86
C SER A 12 -21.32 -10.85 -18.47
N ARG A 13 -20.07 -10.40 -18.61
CA ARG A 13 -18.99 -11.16 -19.29
C ARG A 13 -17.76 -11.41 -18.42
N GLY A 14 -17.60 -10.71 -17.31
CA GLY A 14 -16.42 -10.82 -16.45
C GLY A 14 -16.45 -12.10 -15.62
N ARG A 15 -15.74 -13.16 -16.04
CA ARG A 15 -15.68 -14.43 -15.31
C ARG A 15 -15.24 -14.26 -13.85
N ALA A 16 -14.22 -13.43 -13.60
CA ALA A 16 -13.74 -13.14 -12.26
C ALA A 16 -14.78 -12.43 -11.36
N PHE A 17 -15.77 -11.76 -11.95
CA PHE A 17 -16.88 -11.16 -11.22
C PHE A 17 -18.02 -12.17 -11.02
N ILE A 18 -18.41 -12.90 -12.07
CA ILE A 18 -19.53 -13.85 -12.06
C ILE A 18 -19.26 -15.06 -11.16
N PHE A 19 -18.03 -15.59 -11.18
CA PHE A 19 -17.64 -16.77 -10.41
C PHE A 19 -16.95 -16.43 -9.09
N SER A 20 -17.11 -15.20 -8.59
CA SER A 20 -16.61 -14.77 -7.29
C SER A 20 -17.78 -14.54 -6.33
N THR A 21 -17.63 -15.03 -5.11
CA THR A 21 -18.63 -14.82 -4.06
C THR A 21 -18.62 -13.34 -3.63
N SER A 22 -19.83 -12.79 -3.45
CA SER A 22 -19.97 -11.41 -2.99
C SER A 22 -19.31 -11.19 -1.62
N THR A 23 -18.79 -9.98 -1.41
CA THR A 23 -18.20 -9.57 -0.14
C THR A 23 -19.24 -9.63 0.98
N HIS A 24 -18.84 -10.15 2.15
CA HIS A 24 -19.70 -10.23 3.33
C HIS A 24 -20.20 -8.84 3.77
N VAL A 25 -21.44 -8.80 4.28
CA VAL A 25 -22.11 -7.55 4.69
C VAL A 25 -21.27 -6.69 5.65
N PRO A 26 -20.61 -7.25 6.70
CA PRO A 26 -19.81 -6.43 7.61
C PRO A 26 -18.62 -5.74 6.92
N ILE A 27 -17.99 -6.41 5.95
CA ILE A 27 -16.85 -5.86 5.21
C ILE A 27 -17.33 -4.76 4.26
N ALA A 28 -18.46 -4.97 3.58
CA ALA A 28 -19.06 -3.94 2.72
C ALA A 28 -19.47 -2.70 3.51
N ALA A 29 -20.05 -2.88 4.70
CA ALA A 29 -20.42 -1.79 5.59
C ALA A 29 -19.19 -1.03 6.10
N ALA A 30 -18.14 -1.72 6.53
CA ALA A 30 -16.89 -1.11 6.96
C ALA A 30 -16.21 -0.32 5.84
N ALA A 31 -16.17 -0.87 4.62
CA ALA A 31 -15.63 -0.16 3.45
C ALA A 31 -16.45 1.10 3.11
N SER A 32 -17.78 1.02 3.17
CA SER A 32 -18.67 2.16 2.95
C SER A 32 -18.44 3.28 3.98
N ALA A 33 -18.35 2.90 5.27
CA ALA A 33 -18.04 3.82 6.35
C ALA A 33 -16.65 4.46 6.19
N ALA A 34 -15.63 3.69 5.80
CA ALA A 34 -14.29 4.21 5.53
C ALA A 34 -14.29 5.26 4.41
N VAL A 35 -15.01 5.03 3.31
CA VAL A 35 -15.15 6.03 2.22
C VAL A 35 -15.88 7.28 2.71
N PHE A 36 -16.89 7.13 3.56
CA PHE A 36 -17.61 8.27 4.12
C PHE A 36 -16.72 9.12 5.02
N VAL A 37 -15.95 8.49 5.90
CA VAL A 37 -14.96 9.16 6.76
C VAL A 37 -13.89 9.84 5.91
N GLU A 38 -13.33 9.16 4.90
CA GLU A 38 -12.30 9.71 4.01
C GLU A 38 -12.76 11.00 3.31
N ARG A 39 -14.01 11.04 2.85
CA ARG A 39 -14.59 12.22 2.19
C ARG A 39 -14.76 13.41 3.13
N ARG A 40 -15.06 13.16 4.40
CA ARG A 40 -15.27 14.20 5.43
C ARG A 40 -13.96 14.66 6.06
N GLU A 41 -13.10 13.72 6.42
CA GLU A 41 -11.87 13.93 7.19
C GLU A 41 -10.65 14.14 6.29
N LYS A 42 -10.68 15.20 5.47
CA LYS A 42 -9.56 15.55 4.56
C LYS A 42 -8.23 15.75 5.28
N TRP A 43 -8.25 16.10 6.57
CA TRP A 43 -7.06 16.30 7.40
C TRP A 43 -6.16 15.07 7.46
N ARG A 44 -6.72 13.85 7.35
CA ARG A 44 -5.93 12.60 7.35
C ARG A 44 -4.95 12.54 6.19
N ARG A 45 -5.37 13.00 5.00
CA ARG A 45 -4.49 13.07 3.82
C ARG A 45 -3.37 14.09 4.04
N THR A 46 -3.68 15.23 4.63
CA THR A 46 -2.67 16.25 4.95
C THR A 46 -1.67 15.73 5.98
N ALA A 47 -2.14 15.09 7.05
CA ALA A 47 -1.30 14.50 8.08
C ALA A 47 -0.37 13.40 7.52
N LEU A 48 -0.90 12.55 6.64
CA LEU A 48 -0.11 11.55 5.92
C LEU A 48 1.02 12.19 5.11
N TRP A 49 0.71 13.21 4.31
CA TRP A 49 1.71 13.91 3.50
C TRP A 49 2.72 14.69 4.33
N ASN A 50 2.33 15.21 5.49
CA ASN A 50 3.27 15.84 6.42
C ASN A 50 4.31 14.83 6.91
N ARG A 51 3.88 13.64 7.35
CA ARG A 51 4.83 12.59 7.77
C ARG A 51 5.75 12.13 6.65
N VAL A 52 5.24 12.09 5.40
CA VAL A 52 6.08 11.80 4.23
C VAL A 52 7.15 12.86 4.04
N ARG A 53 6.81 14.15 4.20
CA ARG A 53 7.79 15.25 4.14
C ARG A 53 8.78 15.20 5.29
N ASP A 54 8.33 14.89 6.50
CA ASP A 54 9.20 14.75 7.67
C ASP A 54 10.20 13.61 7.45
N PHE A 55 9.74 12.46 6.93
CA PHE A 55 10.62 11.35 6.58
C PHE A 55 11.64 11.73 5.49
N HIS A 56 11.20 12.47 4.46
CA HIS A 56 12.12 13.01 3.44
C HIS A 56 13.17 13.94 4.06
N ALA A 57 12.75 14.86 4.94
CA ALA A 57 13.66 15.80 5.59
C ALA A 57 14.68 15.09 6.49
N LEU A 58 14.29 14.03 7.18
CA LEU A 58 15.17 13.25 8.06
C LEU A 58 16.14 12.34 7.30
N THR A 59 15.73 11.79 6.16
CA THR A 59 16.50 10.75 5.46
C THR A 59 17.18 11.23 4.17
N GLY A 60 16.71 12.35 3.59
CA GLY A 60 17.14 12.84 2.28
C GLY A 60 16.69 11.96 1.10
N ILE A 61 15.86 10.95 1.35
CA ILE A 61 15.44 9.99 0.33
C ILE A 61 14.35 10.63 -0.52
N PRO A 62 14.44 10.59 -1.87
CA PRO A 62 13.39 11.13 -2.73
C PRO A 62 12.11 10.29 -2.61
N ILE A 63 10.98 10.94 -2.29
CA ILE A 63 9.70 10.25 -2.06
C ILE A 63 8.62 10.85 -2.94
N THR A 64 7.90 9.97 -3.64
CA THR A 64 6.77 10.33 -4.50
C THR A 64 5.44 9.75 -4.02
N SER A 65 5.49 8.83 -3.04
CA SER A 65 4.31 8.13 -2.52
C SER A 65 4.43 7.87 -1.02
N PRO A 66 3.32 7.74 -0.27
CA PRO A 66 3.34 7.35 1.14
C PRO A 66 3.93 5.95 1.42
N ILE A 67 4.10 5.14 0.38
CA ILE A 67 4.81 3.85 0.41
C ILE A 67 6.23 4.10 -0.11
N ILE A 68 7.22 4.00 0.77
CA ILE A 68 8.62 4.33 0.46
C ILE A 68 9.38 3.02 0.27
N SER A 69 9.94 2.82 -0.93
CA SER A 69 10.70 1.62 -1.28
C SER A 69 12.19 1.88 -1.18
N LEU A 70 12.86 1.26 -0.21
CA LEU A 70 14.30 1.36 0.00
C LEU A 70 15.02 0.18 -0.67
N ILE A 71 15.86 0.43 -1.68
CA ILE A 71 16.63 -0.63 -2.36
C ILE A 71 17.82 -1.01 -1.49
N VAL A 72 17.88 -2.28 -1.08
CA VAL A 72 18.92 -2.83 -0.19
C VAL A 72 19.88 -3.73 -0.96
N GLY A 73 19.44 -4.30 -2.09
CA GLY A 73 20.25 -5.13 -2.96
C GLY A 73 20.05 -6.62 -2.68
N SER A 74 20.93 -7.23 -1.88
CA SER A 74 20.87 -8.67 -1.59
C SER A 74 19.74 -9.04 -0.63
N GLU A 75 19.24 -10.27 -0.77
CA GLU A 75 18.17 -10.80 0.07
C GLU A 75 18.56 -10.85 1.55
N GLU A 76 19.78 -11.29 1.84
CA GLU A 76 20.30 -11.38 3.20
C GLU A 76 20.33 -10.01 3.89
N LYS A 77 20.79 -8.97 3.17
CA LYS A 77 20.81 -7.60 3.70
C LYS A 77 19.39 -7.08 3.96
N ALA A 78 18.45 -7.35 3.05
CA ALA A 78 17.06 -6.94 3.22
C ALA A 78 16.42 -7.58 4.46
N LEU A 79 16.60 -8.89 4.65
CA LEU A 79 16.10 -9.63 5.82
C LEU A 79 16.79 -9.21 7.12
N LYS A 80 18.10 -8.96 7.09
CA LYS A 80 18.84 -8.46 8.26
C LYS A 80 18.34 -7.08 8.68
N ALA A 81 18.15 -6.16 7.73
CA ALA A 81 17.64 -4.84 7.98
C ALA A 81 16.19 -4.88 8.51
N SER A 82 15.32 -5.67 7.89
CA SER A 82 13.93 -5.85 8.34
C SER A 82 13.86 -6.36 9.80
N ARG A 83 14.66 -7.38 10.14
CA ARG A 83 14.74 -7.89 11.53
C ARG A 83 15.31 -6.88 12.52
N HIS A 84 16.32 -6.11 12.11
CA HIS A 84 16.90 -5.07 12.96
C HIS A 84 15.87 -3.96 13.26
N LEU A 85 15.19 -3.48 12.22
CA LEU A 85 14.15 -2.46 12.34
C LEU A 85 12.96 -2.92 13.17
N LEU A 86 12.56 -4.19 13.04
CA LEU A 86 11.51 -4.78 13.86
C LEU A 86 11.87 -4.76 15.35
N LYS A 87 13.13 -5.08 15.70
CA LYS A 87 13.63 -4.98 17.08
C LYS A 87 13.64 -3.54 17.60
N SER A 88 13.84 -2.58 16.72
CA SER A 88 13.76 -1.14 17.04
C SER A 88 12.33 -0.59 17.05
N GLY A 89 11.30 -1.44 16.91
CA GLY A 89 9.88 -1.05 16.94
C GLY A 89 9.28 -0.69 15.58
N PHE A 90 10.03 -0.81 14.49
CA PHE A 90 9.57 -0.50 13.14
C PHE A 90 9.26 -1.77 12.33
N HIS A 91 7.99 -2.00 12.03
CA HIS A 91 7.58 -3.12 11.19
C HIS A 91 7.75 -2.78 9.70
N ILE A 92 8.94 -3.09 9.16
CA ILE A 92 9.32 -2.88 7.77
C ILE A 92 9.55 -4.22 7.09
N THR A 93 8.84 -4.48 5.99
CA THR A 93 8.88 -5.77 5.29
C THR A 93 9.90 -5.78 4.15
N ALA A 94 10.62 -6.90 4.01
CA ALA A 94 11.54 -7.14 2.91
C ALA A 94 10.81 -7.77 1.71
N ILE A 95 10.82 -7.10 0.56
CA ILE A 95 10.46 -7.66 -0.75
C ILE A 95 11.70 -8.29 -1.39
N ARG A 96 11.56 -9.54 -1.81
CA ARG A 96 12.63 -10.38 -2.34
C ARG A 96 12.13 -11.20 -3.54
N PRO A 97 13.00 -11.89 -4.30
CA PRO A 97 12.58 -12.82 -5.34
C PRO A 97 11.54 -13.84 -4.80
N PRO A 98 10.56 -14.24 -5.63
CA PRO A 98 10.39 -13.93 -7.05
C PRO A 98 9.71 -12.57 -7.34
N THR A 99 9.33 -11.81 -6.31
CA THR A 99 8.57 -10.55 -6.48
C THR A 99 9.39 -9.43 -7.12
N VAL A 100 10.71 -9.44 -6.91
CA VAL A 100 11.66 -8.52 -7.55
C VAL A 100 12.86 -9.31 -8.11
N PRO A 101 13.56 -8.81 -9.14
CA PRO A 101 14.77 -9.44 -9.65
C PRO A 101 15.82 -9.67 -8.55
N PRO A 102 16.67 -10.72 -8.69
CA PRO A 102 17.82 -10.91 -7.82
C PRO A 102 18.67 -9.64 -7.70
N ASN A 103 19.27 -9.41 -6.53
CA ASN A 103 20.08 -8.22 -6.22
C ASN A 103 19.33 -6.87 -6.29
N SER A 104 18.00 -6.89 -6.35
CA SER A 104 17.16 -5.68 -6.27
C SER A 104 16.14 -5.72 -5.13
N CYS A 105 16.45 -6.48 -4.06
CA CYS A 105 15.61 -6.59 -2.87
C CYS A 105 15.36 -5.22 -2.24
N ARG A 106 14.13 -5.01 -1.76
CA ARG A 106 13.67 -3.72 -1.24
C ARG A 106 13.04 -3.88 0.14
N ASN A 107 13.17 -2.86 0.98
CA ASN A 107 12.41 -2.76 2.23
C ASN A 107 11.34 -1.69 2.08
N ILE A 108 10.09 -2.02 2.42
CA ILE A 108 8.96 -1.07 2.33
C ILE A 108 8.74 -0.39 3.68
N VAL A 109 8.78 0.94 3.68
CA VAL A 109 8.33 1.76 4.80
C VAL A 109 6.94 2.32 4.48
N TYR A 110 6.00 2.14 5.41
CA TYR A 110 4.66 2.71 5.33
C TYR A 110 4.59 3.96 6.19
N CYS A 111 4.37 5.12 5.57
CA CYS A 111 3.92 6.29 6.31
C CYS A 111 2.42 6.10 6.58
N VAL A 112 2.03 6.01 7.86
CA VAL A 112 0.63 5.83 8.26
C VAL A 112 0.04 7.13 8.79
N SER A 113 -1.27 7.34 8.56
CA SER A 113 -2.02 8.53 8.96
C SER A 113 -2.32 8.58 10.45
#